data_AF-A0A660RZJ0-F1
#
_entry.id   AF-A0A660RZJ0-F1
#
_cell.length_a   1.000
_cell.length_b   1.000
_cell.length_c   1.000
_cell.angle_alpha   90.00
_cell.angle_beta   90.00
_cell.angle_gamma   90.00
#
_symmetry.space_group_name_H-M   'P 1'
#
loop_
_entity.id
_entity.type
_entity.pdbx_description
1 polymer ?
#
loop_
_entity_poly.entity_id
_entity_poly.type
_entity_poly.pdbx_seq_one_letter_code
_entity_poly.pdbx_strand_id
1 'polypeptide(L)'
;MNIKRIFGIILRHFYLLKHSISRWIDLIYWPTVDLLLWGFITIYLQKDLAKNEPTWVFHFLGALIFWNILIRAQQGLAVGFLEDVWARNLIHLFVSPLTLSEYLAGLFIFSLIKAIIATILMVILASLAFDFNFLIQGINFFFLTMGLIIFAWTIGLLTMAFVLIFGQEAEILAWALALLFLPFSAVFYPVEVLPGFCQKIAYFVPTSYIFESMREILLKGSINHTYLIKSYILNILYFFLGIASFIWAFNSAKKQGKLTKIGE
;
A
#
# COMPACT_ATOMS: atom_id res chain seq x y z
N MET A 1 -9.25 -0.03 -24.47
CA MET A 1 -9.76 0.16 -23.10
C MET A 1 -11.03 0.98 -23.15
N ASN A 2 -12.13 0.45 -22.64
CA ASN A 2 -13.41 1.13 -22.55
C ASN A 2 -13.64 1.65 -21.12
N ILE A 3 -13.73 2.97 -20.97
CA ILE A 3 -13.89 3.65 -19.67
C ILE A 3 -15.16 3.17 -18.95
N LYS A 4 -16.24 2.85 -19.67
CA LYS A 4 -17.49 2.37 -19.06
C LYS A 4 -17.30 1.03 -18.34
N ARG A 5 -16.45 0.15 -18.88
CA ARG A 5 -16.16 -1.16 -18.27
C ARG A 5 -15.32 -1.01 -17.01
N ILE A 6 -14.30 -0.16 -17.06
CA ILE A 6 -13.48 0.21 -15.89
C ILE A 6 -14.36 0.80 -14.79
N PHE A 7 -15.24 1.74 -15.15
CA PHE A 7 -16.20 2.32 -14.22
C PHE A 7 -17.16 1.28 -13.62
N GLY A 8 -17.59 0.29 -14.40
CA GLY A 8 -18.40 -0.82 -13.91
C GLY A 8 -17.71 -1.62 -12.79
N ILE A 9 -16.41 -1.88 -12.91
CA ILE A 9 -15.61 -2.54 -11.86
C ILE A 9 -15.54 -1.64 -10.61
N ILE A 10 -15.23 -0.36 -10.78
CA ILE A 10 -15.18 0.59 -9.66
C ILE A 10 -16.53 0.64 -8.93
N LEU A 11 -17.63 0.74 -9.67
CA LEU A 11 -18.97 0.83 -9.12
C LEU A 11 -19.36 -0.44 -8.34
N ARG A 12 -18.97 -1.62 -8.85
CA ARG A 12 -19.16 -2.89 -8.15
C ARG A 12 -18.49 -2.87 -6.77
N HIS A 13 -17.20 -2.57 -6.70
CA HIS A 13 -16.49 -2.54 -5.41
C HIS A 13 -16.98 -1.42 -4.50
N PHE A 14 -17.41 -0.29 -5.07
CA PHE A 14 -18.04 0.77 -4.31
C PHE A 14 -19.36 0.33 -3.67
N TYR A 15 -20.22 -0.40 -4.38
CA TYR A 15 -21.45 -0.95 -3.79
C TYR A 15 -21.16 -2.02 -2.74
N LEU A 16 -20.15 -2.86 -2.96
CA LEU A 16 -19.70 -3.81 -1.94
C LEU A 16 -19.27 -3.09 -0.66
N LEU A 17 -18.50 -2.01 -0.77
CA LEU A 17 -18.11 -1.18 0.36
C LEU A 17 -19.34 -0.54 1.03
N LYS A 18 -20.21 0.11 0.25
CA LYS A 18 -21.39 0.83 0.74
C LYS A 18 -22.32 -0.06 1.57
N HIS A 19 -22.53 -1.31 1.14
CA HIS A 19 -23.50 -2.22 1.75
C HIS A 19 -22.92 -3.13 2.84
N SER A 20 -21.62 -3.07 3.14
CA SER A 20 -21.00 -3.88 4.18
C SER A 20 -20.43 -3.01 5.30
N ILE A 21 -21.08 -3.07 6.46
CA ILE A 21 -20.59 -2.40 7.67
C ILE A 21 -19.19 -2.89 8.04
N SER A 22 -18.91 -4.18 7.85
CA SER A 22 -17.60 -4.76 8.13
C SER A 22 -16.48 -4.11 7.29
N ARG A 23 -16.77 -3.76 6.03
CA ARG A 23 -15.80 -3.09 5.15
C ARG A 23 -15.56 -1.64 5.53
N TRP A 24 -16.60 -0.94 6.01
CA TRP A 24 -16.46 0.39 6.57
C TRP A 24 -15.63 0.39 7.85
N ILE A 25 -15.88 -0.58 8.74
CA ILE A 25 -15.08 -0.79 9.93
C ILE A 25 -13.63 -1.05 9.52
N ASP A 26 -13.36 -1.98 8.62
CA ASP A 26 -11.99 -2.25 8.15
C ASP A 26 -11.29 -1.00 7.59
N LEU A 27 -12.00 -0.19 6.81
CA LEU A 27 -11.47 1.03 6.20
C LEU A 27 -11.17 2.14 7.21
N ILE A 28 -11.96 2.29 8.27
CA ILE A 28 -11.89 3.42 9.22
C ILE A 28 -11.20 3.02 10.52
N TYR A 29 -11.60 1.88 11.10
CA TYR A 29 -11.17 1.43 12.42
C TYR A 29 -9.67 1.17 12.48
N TRP A 30 -9.14 0.37 11.55
CA TRP A 30 -7.72 0.01 11.57
C TRP A 30 -6.78 1.20 11.47
N PRO A 31 -6.90 2.12 10.48
CA PRO A 31 -6.03 3.30 10.44
C PRO A 31 -6.20 4.21 11.66
N THR A 32 -7.41 4.30 12.21
CA THR A 32 -7.67 5.11 13.42
C THR A 32 -6.97 4.53 14.64
N VAL A 33 -7.13 3.23 14.89
CA VAL A 33 -6.49 2.55 16.03
C VAL A 33 -4.97 2.59 15.89
N ASP A 34 -4.45 2.31 14.70
CA ASP A 34 -3.00 2.32 14.45
C ASP A 34 -2.42 3.72 14.71
N LEU A 35 -3.03 4.76 14.14
CA LEU A 35 -2.59 6.15 14.36
C LEU A 35 -2.67 6.57 15.83
N LEU A 36 -3.78 6.27 16.52
CA LEU A 36 -3.96 6.66 17.91
C LEU A 36 -2.98 5.92 18.82
N LEU A 37 -2.84 4.60 18.66
CA LEU A 37 -1.94 3.78 19.46
C LEU A 37 -0.50 4.30 19.36
N TRP A 38 0.00 4.40 18.12
CA TRP A 38 1.37 4.82 17.88
C TRP A 38 1.59 6.30 18.11
N GLY A 39 0.59 7.14 17.88
CA GLY A 39 0.67 8.56 18.22
C GLY A 39 0.74 8.79 19.73
N PHE A 40 -0.05 8.07 20.53
CA PHE A 40 0.07 8.14 21.99
C PHE A 40 1.39 7.56 22.51
N ILE A 41 1.89 6.47 21.91
CA ILE A 41 3.26 5.98 22.19
C ILE A 41 4.28 7.07 21.91
N THR A 42 4.12 7.82 20.82
CA THR A 42 5.02 8.91 20.45
C THR A 42 4.99 10.03 21.49
N ILE A 43 3.81 10.45 21.97
CA ILE A 43 3.69 11.42 23.08
C ILE A 43 4.33 10.87 24.37
N TYR A 44 4.11 9.59 24.68
CA TYR A 44 4.68 8.96 25.87
C TYR A 44 6.22 8.98 25.83
N LEU A 45 6.80 8.53 24.72
CA LEU A 45 8.25 8.54 24.50
C LEU A 45 8.82 9.97 24.50
N GLN A 46 8.05 10.94 24.00
CA GLN A 46 8.44 12.34 24.04
C GLN A 46 8.61 12.84 25.48
N LYS A 47 7.76 12.45 26.45
CA LYS A 47 7.88 12.95 27.82
C LYS A 47 9.24 12.64 28.47
N ASP A 48 9.83 11.49 28.13
CA ASP A 48 11.14 11.08 28.65
C ASP A 48 12.31 11.53 27.74
N LEU A 49 12.12 11.60 26.42
CA LEU A 49 13.15 11.95 25.43
C LEU A 49 13.19 13.44 25.03
N ALA A 50 12.19 14.25 25.41
CA ALA A 50 12.00 15.64 24.96
C ALA A 50 13.09 16.62 25.37
N LYS A 51 14.00 16.26 26.29
CA LYS A 51 15.07 17.19 26.68
C LYS A 51 16.08 17.48 25.55
N ASN A 52 16.21 16.60 24.55
CA ASN A 52 17.27 16.72 23.54
C ASN A 52 16.78 16.84 22.08
N GLU A 53 15.64 16.28 21.66
CA GLU A 53 15.23 16.27 20.24
C GLU A 53 13.69 16.34 20.02
N PRO A 54 13.07 17.53 20.01
CA PRO A 54 11.62 17.69 19.82
C PRO A 54 11.13 17.22 18.43
N THR A 55 12.03 17.06 17.45
CA THR A 55 11.70 16.75 16.06
C THR A 55 11.36 15.27 15.85
N TRP A 56 11.73 14.36 16.76
CA TRP A 56 11.53 12.91 16.60
C TRP A 56 10.06 12.50 16.39
N VAL A 57 9.15 13.22 17.05
CA VAL A 57 7.70 12.97 17.02
C VAL A 57 7.14 13.11 15.60
N PHE A 58 7.52 14.19 14.91
CA PHE A 58 7.07 14.46 13.54
C PHE A 58 7.61 13.42 12.56
N HIS A 59 8.81 12.90 12.79
CA HIS A 59 9.38 11.82 11.98
C HIS A 59 8.61 10.52 12.16
N PHE A 60 8.30 10.15 13.39
CA PHE A 60 7.63 8.89 13.68
C PHE A 60 6.19 8.87 13.17
N LEU A 61 5.42 9.92 13.44
CA LEU A 61 4.05 10.07 12.93
C LEU A 61 4.00 10.17 11.41
N GLY A 62 4.91 10.94 10.80
CA GLY A 62 5.03 11.03 9.35
C GLY A 62 5.34 9.68 8.71
N ALA A 63 6.31 8.94 9.26
CA ALA A 63 6.66 7.59 8.81
C ALA A 63 5.46 6.64 8.88
N LEU A 64 4.70 6.70 9.98
CA LEU A 64 3.53 5.87 10.18
C LEU A 64 2.42 6.15 9.17
N ILE A 65 2.13 7.42 8.91
CA ILE A 65 1.12 7.82 7.92
C ILE A 65 1.53 7.32 6.53
N PHE A 66 2.80 7.53 6.15
CA PHE A 66 3.34 7.06 4.87
C PHE A 66 3.26 5.55 4.73
N TRP A 67 3.65 4.81 5.77
CA TRP A 67 3.55 3.36 5.79
C TRP A 67 2.10 2.88 5.67
N ASN A 68 1.16 3.55 6.33
CA ASN A 68 -0.26 3.24 6.17
C ASN A 68 -0.74 3.51 4.74
N ILE A 69 -0.30 4.56 4.05
CA ILE A 69 -0.68 4.79 2.65
C ILE A 69 -0.32 3.57 1.78
N LEU A 70 0.91 3.05 1.94
CA LEU A 70 1.38 1.87 1.23
C LEU A 70 0.49 0.65 1.53
N ILE A 71 0.25 0.35 2.81
CA ILE A 71 -0.57 -0.81 3.21
C ILE A 71 -2.01 -0.66 2.68
N ARG A 72 -2.62 0.52 2.80
CA ARG A 72 -4.02 0.73 2.36
C ARG A 72 -4.17 0.64 0.85
N ALA A 73 -3.20 1.13 0.09
CA ALA A 73 -3.19 0.97 -1.37
C ALA A 73 -2.99 -0.50 -1.78
N GLN A 74 -2.06 -1.21 -1.14
CA GLN A 74 -1.78 -2.62 -1.42
C GLN A 74 -2.98 -3.51 -1.08
N GLN A 75 -3.54 -3.36 0.12
CA GLN A 75 -4.72 -4.12 0.56
C GLN A 75 -5.95 -3.72 -0.24
N GLY A 76 -6.11 -2.45 -0.60
CA GLY A 76 -7.21 -2.01 -1.47
C GLY A 76 -7.23 -2.76 -2.80
N LEU A 77 -6.06 -3.06 -3.36
CA LEU A 77 -5.89 -3.85 -4.58
C LEU A 77 -6.08 -5.35 -4.33
N ALA A 78 -5.31 -5.92 -3.39
CA ALA A 78 -5.28 -7.36 -3.12
C ALA A 78 -6.60 -7.88 -2.56
N VAL A 79 -7.16 -7.19 -1.56
CA VAL A 79 -8.47 -7.57 -0.97
C VAL A 79 -9.59 -7.31 -1.97
N GLY A 80 -9.50 -6.26 -2.79
CA GLY A 80 -10.45 -6.04 -3.88
C GLY A 80 -10.53 -7.25 -4.81
N PHE A 81 -9.39 -7.81 -5.22
CA PHE A 81 -9.35 -9.05 -5.98
C PHE A 81 -9.89 -10.26 -5.20
N LEU A 82 -9.54 -10.39 -3.92
CA LEU A 82 -10.07 -11.46 -3.07
C LEU A 82 -11.59 -11.38 -2.91
N GLU A 83 -12.19 -10.20 -2.89
CA GLU A 83 -13.65 -10.06 -2.90
C GLU A 83 -14.29 -10.64 -4.17
N ASP A 84 -13.61 -10.60 -5.31
CA ASP A 84 -14.06 -11.29 -6.53
C ASP A 84 -13.89 -12.81 -6.46
N VAL A 85 -12.81 -13.27 -5.81
CA VAL A 85 -12.54 -14.69 -5.53
C VAL A 85 -13.61 -15.26 -4.59
N TRP A 86 -13.80 -14.65 -3.42
CA TRP A 86 -14.76 -15.09 -2.40
C TRP A 86 -16.20 -15.04 -2.90
N ALA A 87 -16.53 -14.06 -3.75
CA ALA A 87 -17.85 -13.97 -4.38
C ALA A 87 -18.04 -14.98 -5.54
N ARG A 88 -17.02 -15.81 -5.86
CA ARG A 88 -17.01 -16.72 -7.01
C ARG A 88 -17.35 -16.02 -8.33
N ASN A 89 -17.03 -14.73 -8.40
CA ASN A 89 -17.48 -13.85 -9.47
C ASN A 89 -16.43 -13.68 -10.58
N LEU A 90 -15.19 -14.13 -10.36
CA LEU A 90 -14.11 -14.04 -11.33
C LEU A 90 -14.50 -14.60 -12.70
N ILE A 91 -15.14 -15.77 -12.75
CA ILE A 91 -15.55 -16.39 -14.02
C ILE A 91 -16.60 -15.54 -14.71
N HIS A 92 -17.63 -15.08 -13.98
CA HIS A 92 -18.69 -14.25 -14.53
C HIS A 92 -18.14 -12.94 -15.11
N LEU A 93 -17.14 -12.33 -14.48
CA LEU A 93 -16.46 -11.14 -15.00
C LEU A 93 -15.73 -11.42 -16.31
N PHE A 94 -15.01 -12.54 -16.42
CA PHE A 94 -14.21 -12.85 -17.62
C PHE A 94 -14.97 -13.60 -18.73
N VAL A 95 -16.24 -13.96 -18.51
CA VAL A 95 -17.20 -14.34 -19.56
C VAL A 95 -17.80 -13.11 -20.23
N SER A 96 -17.91 -11.99 -19.51
CA SER A 96 -18.30 -10.71 -20.09
C SER A 96 -17.19 -10.18 -21.02
N PRO A 97 -17.45 -9.18 -21.90
CA PRO A 97 -16.43 -8.64 -22.81
C PRO A 97 -15.37 -7.79 -22.10
N LEU A 98 -15.16 -7.96 -20.79
CA LEU A 98 -14.17 -7.29 -19.96
C LEU A 98 -12.75 -7.83 -20.24
N THR A 99 -11.82 -6.93 -20.52
CA THR A 99 -10.40 -7.30 -20.68
C THR A 99 -9.66 -7.27 -19.34
N LEU A 100 -8.58 -8.06 -19.22
CA LEU A 100 -7.76 -8.11 -18.01
C LEU A 100 -7.20 -6.73 -17.62
N SER A 101 -6.79 -5.93 -18.61
CA SER A 101 -6.29 -4.57 -18.39
C SER A 101 -7.37 -3.62 -17.87
N GLU A 102 -8.62 -3.76 -18.34
CA GLU A 102 -9.76 -2.97 -17.84
C GLU A 102 -10.10 -3.36 -16.40
N TYR A 103 -10.02 -4.65 -16.07
CA TYR A 103 -10.21 -5.14 -14.72
C TYR A 103 -9.15 -4.59 -13.76
N LEU A 104 -7.86 -4.75 -14.10
CA LEU A 104 -6.76 -4.21 -13.29
C LEU A 104 -6.84 -2.69 -13.13
N ALA A 105 -7.16 -1.95 -14.20
CA ALA A 105 -7.33 -0.50 -14.11
C ALA A 105 -8.45 -0.11 -13.13
N GLY A 106 -9.57 -0.85 -13.13
CA GLY A 106 -10.67 -0.65 -12.18
C GLY A 106 -10.23 -0.88 -10.74
N LEU A 107 -9.49 -1.97 -10.49
CA LEU A 107 -8.94 -2.27 -9.16
C LEU A 107 -7.89 -1.25 -8.71
N PHE A 108 -6.99 -0.80 -9.59
CA PHE A 108 -6.01 0.24 -9.25
C PHE A 108 -6.70 1.53 -8.82
N ILE A 109 -7.68 1.99 -9.60
CA ILE A 109 -8.44 3.20 -9.26
C ILE A 109 -9.21 3.02 -7.96
N PHE A 110 -9.87 1.88 -7.76
CA PHE A 110 -10.60 1.62 -6.52
C PHE A 110 -9.67 1.55 -5.30
N SER A 111 -8.50 0.92 -5.43
CA SER A 111 -7.49 0.87 -4.38
C SER A 111 -6.97 2.27 -4.01
N LEU A 112 -6.81 3.15 -5.01
CA LEU A 112 -6.41 4.54 -4.81
C LEU A 112 -7.49 5.33 -4.05
N ILE A 113 -8.77 5.14 -4.40
CA ILE A 113 -9.89 5.76 -3.69
C ILE A 113 -9.89 5.33 -2.22
N LYS A 114 -9.77 4.02 -1.93
CA LYS A 114 -9.68 3.52 -0.55
C LYS A 114 -8.49 4.11 0.21
N ALA A 115 -7.31 4.14 -0.42
CA ALA A 115 -6.11 4.69 0.18
C ALA A 115 -6.27 6.19 0.49
N ILE A 116 -6.82 6.98 -0.44
CA ILE A 116 -7.08 8.41 -0.24
C ILE A 116 -8.05 8.64 0.93
N ILE A 117 -9.15 7.89 1.00
CA ILE A 117 -10.12 8.03 2.11
C ILE A 117 -9.44 7.74 3.45
N ALA A 118 -8.69 6.64 3.55
CA ALA A 118 -7.97 6.28 4.77
C ALA A 118 -6.90 7.32 5.12
N THR A 119 -6.22 7.89 4.12
CA THR A 119 -5.18 8.91 4.32
C THR A 119 -5.77 10.22 4.82
N ILE A 120 -6.87 10.69 4.21
CA ILE A 120 -7.57 11.89 4.65
C ILE A 120 -8.03 11.73 6.09
N LEU A 121 -8.61 10.58 6.44
CA LEU A 121 -9.00 10.27 7.81
C LEU A 121 -7.81 10.37 8.77
N MET A 122 -6.68 9.72 8.44
CA MET A 122 -5.49 9.77 9.28
C MET A 122 -4.92 11.18 9.41
N VAL A 123 -4.88 11.97 8.34
CA VAL A 123 -4.38 13.36 8.39
C VAL A 123 -5.27 14.24 9.27
N ILE A 124 -6.59 14.10 9.17
CA ILE A 124 -7.54 14.84 10.04
C ILE A 124 -7.29 14.45 11.50
N LEU A 125 -7.26 13.15 11.81
CA LEU A 125 -7.01 12.68 13.17
C LEU A 125 -5.64 13.10 13.70
N ALA A 126 -4.61 13.05 12.86
CA ALA A 126 -3.25 13.46 13.22
C ALA A 126 -3.18 14.96 13.53
N SER A 127 -3.87 15.79 12.75
CA SER A 127 -3.94 17.23 12.97
C SER A 127 -4.70 17.60 14.25
N LEU A 128 -5.79 16.87 14.58
CA LEU A 128 -6.63 17.16 15.74
C LEU A 128 -6.03 16.63 17.06
N ALA A 129 -5.40 15.44 17.02
CA ALA A 129 -4.94 14.76 18.23
C ALA A 129 -3.45 15.01 18.55
N PHE A 130 -2.63 15.36 17.56
CA PHE A 130 -1.17 15.44 17.68
C PHE A 130 -0.57 16.74 17.12
N ASP A 131 -1.40 17.74 16.77
CA ASP A 131 -0.98 19.00 16.13
C ASP A 131 -0.07 18.80 14.89
N PHE A 132 -0.25 17.67 14.19
CA PHE A 132 0.58 17.29 13.07
C PHE A 132 0.12 17.98 11.78
N ASN A 133 0.92 18.93 11.27
CA ASN A 133 0.65 19.64 10.04
C ASN A 133 1.22 18.93 8.80
N PHE A 134 0.44 18.03 8.22
CA PHE A 134 0.80 17.35 6.96
C PHE A 134 0.88 18.32 5.76
N LEU A 135 0.02 19.35 5.72
CA LEU A 135 -0.09 20.26 4.56
C LEU A 135 1.13 21.16 4.33
N ILE A 136 1.98 21.36 5.34
CA ILE A 136 3.17 22.23 5.24
C ILE A 136 4.28 21.57 4.39
N GLN A 137 4.20 20.25 4.19
CA GLN A 137 5.29 19.44 3.63
C GLN A 137 5.38 19.49 2.08
N GLY A 138 4.46 20.20 1.41
CA GLY A 138 4.59 20.63 0.02
C GLY A 138 4.57 19.52 -1.04
N ILE A 139 5.00 19.85 -2.25
CA ILE A 139 4.96 18.98 -3.44
C ILE A 139 5.87 17.73 -3.31
N ASN A 140 6.89 17.78 -2.46
CA ASN A 140 7.82 16.68 -2.25
C ASN A 140 7.13 15.44 -1.68
N PHE A 141 6.20 15.64 -0.76
CA PHE A 141 5.44 14.54 -0.14
C PHE A 141 4.53 13.83 -1.15
N PHE A 142 4.02 14.56 -2.14
CA PHE A 142 3.25 13.98 -3.23
C PHE A 142 4.09 12.98 -4.06
N PHE A 143 5.33 13.34 -4.40
CA PHE A 143 6.23 12.42 -5.13
C PHE A 143 6.56 11.18 -4.30
N LEU A 144 6.90 11.36 -3.03
CA LEU A 144 7.17 10.22 -2.13
C LEU A 144 5.94 9.29 -2.02
N THR A 145 4.75 9.86 -1.85
CA THR A 145 3.49 9.11 -1.78
C THR A 145 3.22 8.33 -3.08
N MET A 146 3.46 8.93 -4.24
CA MET A 146 3.29 8.25 -5.53
C MET A 146 4.24 7.06 -5.67
N GLY A 147 5.50 7.19 -5.24
CA GLY A 147 6.45 6.08 -5.17
C GLY A 147 5.95 4.93 -4.31
N LEU A 148 5.36 5.23 -3.15
CA LEU A 148 4.76 4.22 -2.27
C LEU A 148 3.57 3.51 -2.90
N ILE A 149 2.69 4.24 -3.61
CA ILE A 149 1.52 3.67 -4.28
C ILE A 149 1.95 2.70 -5.39
N ILE A 150 2.98 3.04 -6.19
CA ILE A 150 3.49 2.15 -7.24
C ILE A 150 4.04 0.85 -6.62
N PHE A 151 4.79 0.96 -5.52
CA PHE A 151 5.29 -0.22 -4.82
C PHE A 151 4.16 -1.04 -4.19
N ALA A 152 3.16 -0.38 -3.60
CA ALA A 152 1.98 -1.01 -3.03
C ALA A 152 1.20 -1.82 -4.08
N TRP A 153 1.01 -1.26 -5.28
CA TRP A 153 0.41 -1.98 -6.40
C TRP A 153 1.24 -3.16 -6.87
N THR A 154 2.56 -3.02 -6.85
CA THR A 154 3.47 -4.13 -7.17
C THR A 154 3.29 -5.30 -6.21
N ILE A 155 3.28 -5.02 -4.90
CA ILE A 155 3.03 -6.05 -3.88
C ILE A 155 1.63 -6.65 -4.07
N GLY A 156 0.61 -5.82 -4.31
CA GLY A 156 -0.75 -6.30 -4.54
C GLY A 156 -0.87 -7.19 -5.78
N LEU A 157 -0.19 -6.87 -6.88
CA LEU A 157 -0.10 -7.71 -8.08
C LEU A 157 0.54 -9.06 -7.77
N LEU A 158 1.63 -9.08 -7.00
CA LEU A 158 2.28 -10.32 -6.57
C LEU A 158 1.35 -11.16 -5.68
N THR A 159 0.65 -10.54 -4.73
CA THR A 159 -0.36 -11.24 -3.93
C THR A 159 -1.42 -11.88 -4.83
N MET A 160 -2.02 -11.12 -5.75
CA MET A 160 -3.04 -11.64 -6.67
C MET A 160 -2.49 -12.80 -7.52
N ALA A 161 -1.25 -12.71 -7.98
CA ALA A 161 -0.59 -13.78 -8.72
C ALA A 161 -0.43 -15.04 -7.85
N PHE A 162 0.00 -14.91 -6.60
CA PHE A 162 0.13 -16.04 -5.69
C PHE A 162 -1.22 -16.72 -5.40
N VAL A 163 -2.27 -15.92 -5.16
CA VAL A 163 -3.63 -16.44 -4.97
C VAL A 163 -4.12 -17.22 -6.19
N LEU A 164 -3.82 -16.75 -7.41
CA LEU A 164 -4.18 -17.47 -8.64
C LEU A 164 -3.44 -18.81 -8.81
N ILE A 165 -2.21 -18.92 -8.30
CA ILE A 165 -1.37 -20.13 -8.46
C ILE A 165 -1.68 -21.18 -7.39
N PHE A 166 -1.71 -20.72 -6.14
CA PHE A 166 -1.78 -21.54 -4.93
C PHE A 166 -3.20 -21.63 -4.35
N GLY A 167 -4.15 -20.82 -4.84
CA GLY A 167 -5.53 -20.83 -4.38
C GLY A 167 -5.72 -20.11 -3.04
N GLN A 168 -6.70 -20.57 -2.25
CA GLN A 168 -7.14 -19.92 -1.02
C GLN A 168 -6.08 -19.95 0.10
N GLU A 169 -5.14 -20.91 0.09
CA GLU A 169 -4.04 -20.94 1.06
C GLU A 169 -3.16 -19.68 1.00
N ALA A 170 -3.05 -19.06 -0.18
CA ALA A 170 -2.27 -17.84 -0.38
C ALA A 170 -3.02 -16.55 -0.02
N GLU A 171 -4.28 -16.64 0.42
CA GLU A 171 -5.10 -15.47 0.81
C GLU A 171 -4.42 -14.63 1.90
N ILE A 172 -3.76 -15.30 2.85
CA ILE A 172 -3.03 -14.65 3.96
C ILE A 172 -1.97 -13.64 3.48
N LEU A 173 -1.44 -13.84 2.26
CA LEU A 173 -0.46 -12.93 1.66
C LEU A 173 -1.03 -11.54 1.36
N ALA A 174 -2.35 -11.37 1.31
CA ALA A 174 -2.97 -10.05 1.16
C ALA A 174 -2.67 -9.13 2.35
N TRP A 175 -2.44 -9.70 3.53
CA TRP A 175 -2.08 -8.94 4.74
C TRP A 175 -0.60 -9.08 5.09
N ALA A 176 -0.02 -10.28 4.92
CA ALA A 176 1.35 -10.56 5.37
C ALA A 176 2.43 -10.01 4.42
N LEU A 177 2.18 -9.93 3.11
CA LEU A 177 3.26 -9.68 2.15
C LEU A 177 3.83 -8.27 2.25
N ALA A 178 3.01 -7.25 2.54
CA ALA A 178 3.51 -5.89 2.79
C ALA A 178 4.38 -5.84 4.06
N LEU A 179 4.01 -6.56 5.11
CA LEU A 179 4.76 -6.61 6.37
C LEU A 179 6.13 -7.27 6.22
N LEU A 180 6.30 -8.17 5.24
CA LEU A 180 7.61 -8.73 4.90
C LEU A 180 8.63 -7.64 4.51
N PHE A 181 8.17 -6.57 3.85
CA PHE A 181 9.02 -5.46 3.43
C PHE A 181 9.21 -4.40 4.52
N LEU A 182 8.37 -4.35 5.55
CA LEU A 182 8.44 -3.37 6.63
C LEU A 182 9.85 -3.23 7.25
N PRO A 183 10.52 -4.31 7.71
CA PRO A 183 11.83 -4.18 8.36
C PRO A 183 12.94 -3.69 7.41
N PHE A 184 12.77 -3.87 6.10
CA PHE A 184 13.73 -3.45 5.09
C PHE A 184 13.39 -2.08 4.49
N SER A 185 12.24 -1.51 4.85
CA SER A 185 11.75 -0.23 4.33
C SER A 185 12.28 1.00 5.08
N ALA A 186 13.05 0.81 6.17
CA ALA A 186 13.60 1.92 6.97
C ALA A 186 12.54 2.95 7.43
N VAL A 187 11.34 2.46 7.76
CA VAL A 187 10.19 3.30 8.14
C VAL A 187 10.49 4.08 9.41
N PHE A 188 10.80 3.37 10.50
CA PHE A 188 10.96 3.97 11.82
C PHE A 188 12.43 4.31 12.15
N TYR A 189 13.38 3.68 11.48
CA TYR A 189 14.82 3.82 11.70
C TYR A 189 15.56 3.98 10.37
N PRO A 190 16.74 4.63 10.37
CA PRO A 190 17.56 4.72 9.16
C PRO A 190 18.16 3.35 8.79
N VAL A 191 18.47 3.16 7.51
CA VAL A 191 19.04 1.92 6.96
C VAL A 191 20.33 1.54 7.68
N GLU A 192 21.11 2.51 8.13
CA GLU A 192 22.40 2.30 8.82
C GLU A 192 22.30 1.46 10.10
N VAL A 193 21.14 1.45 10.76
CA VAL A 193 20.90 0.65 11.99
C VAL A 193 20.78 -0.85 11.70
N LEU A 194 20.44 -1.22 10.46
CA LEU A 194 20.32 -2.62 10.07
C LEU A 194 21.69 -3.32 10.09
N PRO A 195 21.76 -4.62 10.44
CA PRO A 195 22.98 -5.41 10.26
C PRO A 195 23.42 -5.40 8.78
N GLY A 196 24.73 -5.49 8.51
CA GLY A 196 25.27 -5.31 7.15
C GLY A 196 24.65 -6.20 6.06
N PHE A 197 24.17 -7.40 6.40
CA PHE A 197 23.40 -8.25 5.47
C PHE A 197 22.02 -7.65 5.16
N CYS A 198 21.28 -7.21 6.18
CA CYS A 198 19.96 -6.61 6.04
C CYS A 198 20.02 -5.26 5.30
N GLN A 199 21.10 -4.49 5.43
CA GLN A 199 21.32 -3.26 4.65
C GLN A 199 21.33 -3.55 3.15
N LYS A 200 22.00 -4.63 2.72
CA LYS A 200 22.03 -5.04 1.31
C LYS A 200 20.62 -5.31 0.78
N ILE A 201 19.77 -5.97 1.58
CA ILE A 201 18.37 -6.21 1.22
C ILE A 201 17.61 -4.89 1.13
N ALA A 202 17.76 -3.99 2.11
CA ALA A 202 17.11 -2.69 2.12
C ALA A 202 17.41 -1.86 0.87
N TYR A 203 18.63 -1.93 0.33
CA TYR A 203 18.99 -1.24 -0.92
C TYR A 203 18.27 -1.77 -2.18
N PHE A 204 17.69 -2.96 -2.13
CA PHE A 204 16.81 -3.50 -3.18
C PHE A 204 15.33 -3.21 -2.94
N VAL A 205 14.97 -2.60 -1.80
CA VAL A 205 13.58 -2.25 -1.48
C VAL A 205 13.33 -0.77 -1.81
N PRO A 206 12.41 -0.41 -2.72
CA PRO A 206 12.24 0.97 -3.18
C PRO A 206 11.81 1.94 -2.08
N THR A 207 11.07 1.43 -1.09
CA THR A 207 10.57 2.21 0.05
C THR A 207 11.69 2.68 0.96
N SER A 208 12.82 1.98 1.06
CA SER A 208 13.94 2.41 1.91
C SER A 208 14.42 3.80 1.52
N TYR A 209 14.61 4.03 0.21
CA TYR A 209 14.97 5.33 -0.34
C TYR A 209 13.90 6.41 -0.13
N ILE A 210 12.61 6.03 -0.13
CA ILE A 210 11.49 6.96 0.11
C ILE A 210 11.50 7.43 1.56
N PHE A 211 11.64 6.51 2.51
CA PHE A 211 11.65 6.85 3.93
C PHE A 211 12.95 7.58 4.34
N GLU A 212 14.09 7.26 3.73
CA GLU A 212 15.31 8.07 3.90
C GLU A 212 15.12 9.49 3.35
N SER A 213 14.53 9.64 2.15
CA SER A 213 14.23 10.96 1.59
C SER A 213 13.24 11.75 2.46
N MET A 214 12.22 11.08 3.00
CA MET A 214 11.27 11.69 3.93
C MET A 214 11.99 12.22 5.18
N ARG A 215 12.91 11.42 5.73
CA ARG A 215 13.73 11.79 6.89
C ARG A 215 14.62 13.00 6.58
N GLU A 216 15.25 13.04 5.42
CA GLU A 216 16.07 14.21 5.00
C GLU A 216 15.23 15.48 4.81
N ILE A 217 14.01 15.37 4.27
CA ILE A 217 13.11 16.52 4.12
C ILE A 217 12.72 17.07 5.50
N LEU A 218 12.41 16.19 6.46
CA LEU A 218 12.01 16.60 7.81
C LEU A 218 13.18 17.17 8.63
N LEU A 219 14.41 16.68 8.45
CA LEU A 219 15.59 17.17 9.16
C LEU A 219 16.24 18.40 8.52
N LYS A 220 16.41 18.39 7.20
CA LYS A 220 17.23 19.36 6.44
C LYS A 220 16.39 20.28 5.55
N GLY A 221 15.08 20.04 5.42
CA GLY A 221 14.20 20.81 4.53
C GLY A 221 14.46 20.62 3.04
N SER A 222 15.33 19.69 2.65
CA SER A 222 15.74 19.46 1.26
C SER A 222 15.48 18.03 0.82
N ILE A 223 15.13 17.86 -0.46
CA ILE A 223 14.89 16.54 -1.06
C ILE A 223 16.15 16.02 -1.73
N ASN A 224 16.47 14.75 -1.47
CA ASN A 224 17.55 14.07 -2.15
C ASN A 224 17.05 13.40 -3.42
N HIS A 225 17.26 14.09 -4.54
CA HIS A 225 16.85 13.60 -5.86
C HIS A 225 17.49 12.25 -6.22
N THR A 226 18.68 11.92 -5.68
CA THR A 226 19.34 10.65 -5.95
C THR A 226 18.56 9.47 -5.38
N TYR A 227 18.06 9.60 -4.14
CA TYR A 227 17.23 8.56 -3.52
C TYR A 227 15.89 8.43 -4.22
N LEU A 228 15.27 9.55 -4.58
CA LEU A 228 14.02 9.54 -5.32
C LEU A 228 14.17 8.81 -6.66
N ILE A 229 15.19 9.13 -7.46
CA ILE A 229 15.46 8.48 -8.75
C ILE A 229 15.70 6.97 -8.57
N LYS A 230 16.55 6.57 -7.61
CA LYS A 230 16.80 5.15 -7.32
C LYS A 230 15.52 4.40 -6.96
N SER A 231 14.67 5.01 -6.12
CA SER A 231 13.37 4.44 -5.76
C SER A 231 12.47 4.24 -6.98
N TYR A 232 12.35 5.26 -7.84
CA TYR A 232 11.51 5.18 -9.03
C TYR A 232 12.01 4.17 -10.06
N ILE A 233 13.33 4.03 -10.25
CA ILE A 233 13.90 3.00 -11.14
C ILE A 233 13.50 1.61 -10.65
N LEU A 234 13.68 1.31 -9.36
CA LEU A 234 13.29 0.02 -8.80
C LEU A 234 11.77 -0.19 -8.83
N ASN A 235 10.99 0.85 -8.53
CA ASN A 235 9.54 0.79 -8.60
C ASN A 235 9.03 0.47 -10.00
N ILE A 236 9.56 1.11 -11.03
CA ILE A 236 9.19 0.85 -12.43
C ILE A 236 9.56 -0.60 -12.79
N LEU A 237 10.77 -1.02 -12.48
CA LEU A 237 11.24 -2.39 -12.74
C LEU A 237 10.33 -3.42 -12.08
N TYR A 238 10.06 -3.27 -10.78
CA TYR A 238 9.25 -4.23 -10.04
C TYR A 238 7.78 -4.16 -10.42
N PHE A 239 7.24 -3.00 -10.78
CA PHE A 239 5.87 -2.86 -11.26
C PHE A 239 5.65 -3.65 -12.57
N PHE A 240 6.59 -3.55 -13.52
CA PHE A 240 6.56 -4.37 -14.73
C PHE A 240 6.66 -5.86 -14.43
N LEU A 241 7.54 -6.27 -13.51
CA LEU A 241 7.63 -7.66 -13.06
C LEU A 241 6.34 -8.14 -12.37
N GLY A 242 5.69 -7.28 -11.58
CA GLY A 242 4.41 -7.56 -10.93
C GLY A 242 3.30 -7.78 -11.94
N ILE A 243 3.19 -6.90 -12.96
CA ILE A 243 2.23 -7.07 -14.06
C ILE A 243 2.49 -8.37 -14.82
N ALA A 244 3.75 -8.64 -15.19
CA ALA A 244 4.13 -9.85 -15.90
C ALA A 244 3.80 -11.11 -15.10
N SER A 245 4.10 -11.11 -13.80
CA SER A 245 3.81 -12.21 -12.87
C SER A 245 2.31 -12.47 -12.77
N PHE A 246 1.50 -11.42 -12.64
CA PHE A 246 0.04 -11.54 -12.60
C PHE A 246 -0.54 -12.07 -13.92
N ILE A 247 -0.11 -11.53 -15.07
CA ILE A 247 -0.58 -11.99 -16.39
C ILE A 247 -0.21 -13.47 -16.60
N TRP A 248 1.01 -13.86 -16.23
CA TRP A 248 1.45 -15.24 -16.30
C TRP A 248 0.60 -16.16 -15.40
N ALA A 249 0.39 -15.77 -14.15
CA ALA A 249 -0.44 -16.51 -13.19
C ALA A 249 -1.89 -16.66 -13.68
N PHE A 250 -2.48 -15.59 -14.20
CA PHE A 250 -3.83 -15.58 -14.74
C PHE A 250 -3.98 -16.53 -15.94
N ASN A 251 -3.05 -16.45 -16.90
CA ASN A 251 -3.06 -17.35 -18.06
C ASN A 251 -2.82 -18.81 -17.69
N SER A 252 -1.96 -19.05 -16.68
CA SER A 252 -1.71 -20.39 -16.14
C SER A 252 -2.97 -20.97 -15.48
N ALA A 253 -3.63 -20.19 -14.61
CA ALA A 253 -4.87 -20.57 -13.94
C ALA A 253 -6.00 -20.85 -14.96
N LYS A 254 -6.08 -20.05 -16.04
CA LYS A 254 -7.03 -20.25 -17.13
C LYS A 254 -6.78 -21.58 -17.88
N LYS A 255 -5.53 -21.88 -18.23
CA LYS A 255 -5.17 -23.13 -18.93
C LYS A 255 -5.41 -24.39 -18.09
N GLN A 256 -5.18 -24.30 -16.78
CA GLN A 256 -5.33 -25.43 -15.85
C GLN A 256 -6.78 -25.63 -15.38
N GLY A 257 -7.72 -24.77 -15.78
CA GLY A 257 -9.10 -24.79 -15.28
C GLY A 257 -9.21 -24.49 -13.79
N LYS A 258 -8.18 -23.89 -13.16
CA LYS A 258 -8.19 -23.55 -11.73
C LYS A 258 -9.17 -22.43 -11.41
N LEU A 259 -9.50 -21.57 -12.39
CA LEU A 259 -10.44 -20.46 -12.19
C LEU A 259 -11.83 -20.91 -11.69
N THR A 260 -12.26 -22.14 -11.96
CA THR A 260 -13.53 -22.70 -11.46
C THR A 260 -13.45 -23.26 -10.04
N LYS A 261 -12.25 -23.56 -9.56
CA LYS A 261 -12.00 -24.16 -8.24
C LYS A 261 -11.51 -23.15 -7.20
N ILE A 262 -11.15 -21.94 -7.63
CA ILE A 262 -10.67 -20.87 -6.75
C ILE A 262 -11.88 -20.30 -5.99
N GLY A 263 -11.97 -20.61 -4.69
CA GLY A 263 -13.09 -20.27 -3.80
C GLY A 263 -13.97 -21.46 -3.36
N GLU A 264 -13.55 -22.70 -3.67
CA GLU A 264 -14.02 -23.94 -3.03
C GLU A 264 -13.18 -24.31 -1.81
#